data_AF-A0A925D3D8-F1
#
_entry.id   AF-A0A925D3D8-F1
#
_cell.length_a   1.000
_cell.length_b   1.000
_cell.length_c   1.000
_cell.angle_alpha   90.00
_cell.angle_beta   90.00
_cell.angle_gamma   90.00
#
_symmetry.space_group_name_H-M   'P 1'
#
loop_
_entity.id
_entity.type
_entity.pdbx_description
1 polymer ?
#
loop_
_entity_poly.entity_id
_entity_poly.type
_entity_poly.pdbx_seq_one_letter_code
_entity_poly.pdbx_strand_id
1 'polypeptide(L)'
;MITVCGGDCHRIDLIGTSIAITNYGTPVVTVKSDTAFCEKLAARPQQVVGRAVPLGDNALTVTPHPPPASSPSSAGIVLCGGQSSRMGRPKALLPFGPELMLQRVVRILSGVVSPIVVVAAPDQELPPLVEGVLLARDEREGRGPLQGLLAGMKELIRRGHPADLAVFATSCDVPLLSPAFIRQVLAAMGPLDQAAVPVDGHFYHPLAAAYRLAVLPEIEVLLAADQLRPAFLLERVSTSSIPVELLRAADRELHSLKNCNRPEDYWDALNIAGFPAPVSV
;
A
#
# COMPACT_ATOMS: atom_id res chain seq x y z
N MET A 1 16.90 14.22 30.46
CA MET A 1 16.34 15.16 29.46
C MET A 1 17.07 14.91 28.15
N ILE A 2 16.41 14.29 27.17
CA ILE A 2 17.04 14.00 25.88
C ILE A 2 16.11 14.54 24.81
N THR A 3 16.62 15.52 24.06
CA THR A 3 15.98 16.12 22.90
C THR A 3 16.64 15.52 21.67
N VAL A 4 15.90 14.72 20.90
CA VAL A 4 16.34 14.26 19.58
C VAL A 4 15.74 15.21 18.55
N CYS A 5 16.57 16.09 18.00
CA CYS A 5 16.22 16.95 16.88
C CYS A 5 16.83 16.34 15.61
N GLY A 6 15.98 15.85 14.70
CA GLY A 6 16.38 15.37 13.39
C GLY A 6 15.23 14.62 12.71
N GLY A 7 14.89 14.99 11.48
CA GLY A 7 13.70 14.53 10.75
C GLY A 7 13.81 13.12 10.13
N ASP A 8 14.54 12.20 10.75
CA ASP A 8 14.78 10.85 10.20
C ASP A 8 14.05 9.74 10.97
N CYS A 9 13.76 8.64 10.27
CA CYS A 9 13.12 7.45 10.83
C CYS A 9 14.08 6.67 11.74
N HIS A 10 13.67 6.39 12.97
CA HIS A 10 14.52 5.69 13.94
C HIS A 10 13.97 4.32 14.32
N ARG A 11 14.86 3.33 14.42
CA ARG A 11 14.56 1.99 14.94
C ARG A 11 14.93 1.92 16.42
N ILE A 12 14.14 1.20 17.21
CA ILE A 12 14.37 1.04 18.65
C ILE A 12 14.90 -0.38 18.89
N ASP A 13 16.12 -0.49 19.40
CA ASP A 13 16.79 -1.73 19.75
C ASP A 13 17.05 -1.77 21.27
N LEU A 14 16.95 -2.95 21.89
CA LEU A 14 17.25 -3.14 23.31
C LEU A 14 18.68 -3.67 23.47
N ILE A 15 19.49 -2.98 24.29
CA ILE A 15 20.85 -3.39 24.63
C ILE A 15 20.97 -3.45 26.15
N GLY A 16 20.75 -4.64 26.73
CA GLY A 16 20.69 -4.83 28.18
C GLY A 16 19.56 -4.03 28.81
N THR A 17 19.86 -3.22 29.84
CA THR A 17 18.90 -2.29 30.46
C THR A 17 18.85 -0.93 29.76
N SER A 18 19.34 -0.84 28.53
CA SER A 18 19.36 0.41 27.76
C SER A 18 18.53 0.29 26.49
N ILE A 19 17.88 1.39 26.13
CA ILE A 19 17.16 1.54 24.88
C ILE A 19 18.06 2.29 23.91
N ALA A 20 18.40 1.67 22.79
CA ALA A 20 19.16 2.27 21.71
C ALA A 20 18.19 2.72 20.60
N ILE A 21 18.25 4.00 20.25
CA ILE A 21 17.53 4.58 19.12
C ILE A 21 18.54 4.65 17.97
N THR A 22 18.35 3.84 16.94
CA THR A 22 19.27 3.70 15.81
C THR A 22 18.73 4.40 14.56
N ASN A 23 19.62 4.96 13.75
CA ASN A 23 19.33 5.43 12.38
C ASN A 23 20.18 4.59 11.42
N TYR A 24 19.53 3.83 10.53
CA TYR A 24 20.20 2.89 9.61
C TYR A 24 21.25 1.99 10.29
N GLY A 25 20.95 1.46 11.48
CA GLY A 25 21.86 0.57 12.23
C GLY A 25 22.97 1.26 13.02
N THR A 26 23.05 2.60 13.00
CA THR A 26 24.01 3.37 13.79
C THR A 26 23.33 3.92 15.06
N PRO A 27 23.86 3.72 16.28
CA PRO A 27 23.24 4.24 17.49
C PRO A 27 23.30 5.76 17.52
N VAL A 28 22.13 6.40 17.59
CA VAL A 28 22.01 7.87 17.69
C VAL A 28 21.86 8.30 19.14
N VAL A 29 21.14 7.52 19.95
CA VAL A 29 20.95 7.76 21.39
C VAL A 29 20.88 6.43 22.15
N THR A 30 21.50 6.37 23.32
CA THR A 30 21.33 5.28 24.29
C THR A 30 20.77 5.83 25.59
N VAL A 31 19.60 5.36 26.02
CA VAL A 31 18.95 5.78 27.29
C VAL A 31 18.96 4.62 28.27
N LYS A 32 19.43 4.84 29.50
CA LYS A 32 19.28 3.86 30.58
C LYS A 32 17.81 3.80 31.00
N SER A 33 17.22 2.62 30.95
CA SER A 33 15.86 2.33 31.40
C SER A 33 15.91 1.31 32.54
N ASP A 34 14.84 1.21 33.33
CA ASP A 34 14.72 0.10 34.28
C ASP A 34 14.46 -1.22 33.56
N THR A 35 14.84 -2.32 34.23
CA THR A 35 14.78 -3.68 33.68
C THR A 35 13.35 -4.13 33.38
N ALA A 36 12.37 -3.74 34.20
CA ALA A 36 10.98 -4.16 34.08
C ALA A 36 10.29 -3.55 32.84
N PHE A 37 10.67 -2.32 32.47
CA PHE A 37 10.20 -1.67 31.25
C PHE A 37 10.80 -2.32 29.99
N CYS A 38 12.11 -2.63 30.01
CA CYS A 38 12.77 -3.34 28.90
C CYS A 38 12.17 -4.74 28.67
N GLU A 39 11.83 -5.47 29.74
CA GLU A 39 11.19 -6.78 29.67
C GLU A 39 9.78 -6.72 29.06
N LYS A 40 8.99 -5.71 29.41
CA LYS A 40 7.65 -5.49 28.82
C LYS A 40 7.70 -5.16 27.32
N LEU A 41 8.71 -4.37 26.90
CA LEU A 41 8.90 -4.01 25.50
C LEU A 41 9.40 -5.21 24.68
N ALA A 42 10.33 -6.01 25.23
CA ALA A 42 10.83 -7.24 24.60
C ALA A 42 9.72 -8.28 24.39
N ALA A 43 8.72 -8.33 25.28
CA ALA A 43 7.60 -9.26 25.21
C ALA A 43 6.55 -8.91 24.12
N ARG A 44 6.60 -7.70 23.53
CA ARG A 44 5.67 -7.27 22.46
C ARG A 44 6.38 -6.40 21.42
N PRO A 45 7.10 -7.00 20.46
CA PRO A 45 7.83 -6.27 19.43
C PRO A 45 6.86 -5.82 18.32
N GLN A 46 5.92 -4.93 18.64
CA GLN A 46 5.23 -4.17 17.60
C GLN A 46 6.05 -2.91 17.34
N GLN A 47 6.54 -2.77 16.11
CA GLN A 47 7.22 -1.58 15.61
C GLN A 47 6.35 -0.36 15.84
N VAL A 48 6.60 0.39 16.91
CA VAL A 48 5.97 1.69 17.11
C VAL A 48 6.86 2.73 16.46
N VAL A 49 6.49 3.18 15.27
CA VAL A 49 7.09 4.34 14.61
C VAL A 49 6.33 5.58 15.08
N GLY A 50 6.97 6.48 15.84
CA GLY A 50 6.31 7.68 16.32
C GLY A 50 7.19 8.63 17.13
N ARG A 51 6.66 9.83 17.42
CA ARG A 51 7.28 10.85 18.27
C ARG A 51 7.10 10.46 19.73
N ALA A 52 8.21 10.33 20.47
CA ALA A 52 8.19 10.08 21.90
C ALA A 52 8.10 11.42 22.65
N VAL A 53 7.06 11.60 23.47
CA VAL A 53 6.87 12.79 24.31
C VAL A 53 6.99 12.38 25.79
N PRO A 54 7.76 13.12 26.63
CA PRO A 54 7.85 12.83 28.05
C PRO A 54 6.53 13.10 28.76
N LEU A 55 6.08 12.16 29.59
CA LEU A 55 5.00 12.34 30.57
C LEU A 55 5.59 12.18 31.97
N GLY A 56 6.28 13.22 32.44
CA GLY A 56 6.90 13.23 33.77
C GLY A 56 8.02 12.20 33.96
N ASP A 57 8.42 12.04 35.22
CA ASP A 57 9.55 11.21 35.63
C ASP A 57 9.22 9.72 35.39
N ASN A 58 9.66 9.20 34.24
CA ASN A 58 9.67 7.79 33.80
C ASN A 58 8.49 7.27 32.94
N ALA A 59 7.69 8.12 32.29
CA ALA A 59 6.73 7.65 31.28
C ALA A 59 6.94 8.29 29.89
N LEU A 60 6.80 7.48 28.84
CA LEU A 60 6.86 7.88 27.42
C LEU A 60 5.54 7.54 26.74
N THR A 61 4.98 8.49 25.97
CA THR A 61 3.93 8.20 24.99
C THR A 61 4.50 8.33 23.59
N VAL A 62 4.20 7.37 22.72
CA VAL A 62 4.63 7.36 21.32
C VAL A 62 3.43 7.68 20.44
N THR A 63 3.43 8.84 19.79
CA THR A 63 2.39 9.22 18.81
C THR A 63 2.87 8.88 17.41
N PRO A 64 2.12 8.11 16.58
CA PRO A 64 2.56 7.78 15.23
C PRO A 64 2.85 9.04 14.42
N HIS A 65 4.02 9.10 13.79
CA HIS A 65 4.37 10.21 12.91
C HIS A 65 3.76 9.95 11.53
N PRO A 66 3.07 10.92 10.89
CA PRO A 66 2.88 10.86 9.45
C PRO A 66 4.26 10.76 8.77
N PRO A 67 4.38 10.01 7.66
CA PRO A 67 5.68 9.78 7.01
C PRO A 67 6.39 11.12 6.72
N PRO A 68 7.73 11.17 6.87
CA PRO A 68 8.48 12.40 6.66
C PRO A 68 8.30 12.93 5.24
N ALA A 69 8.22 14.25 5.10
CA ALA A 69 8.11 14.97 3.84
C ALA A 69 9.46 14.96 3.08
N SER A 70 9.86 13.81 2.55
CA SER A 70 10.45 13.80 1.21
C SER A 70 9.28 13.63 0.25
N SER A 71 9.21 14.43 -0.82
CA SER A 71 8.21 14.21 -1.86
C SER A 71 8.27 12.74 -2.25
N PRO A 72 7.20 11.96 -2.08
CA PRO A 72 7.24 10.56 -2.46
C PRO A 72 7.53 10.53 -3.96
N SER A 73 8.56 9.80 -4.38
CA SER A 73 8.88 9.61 -5.80
C SER A 73 7.82 8.75 -6.52
N SER A 74 6.78 8.33 -5.80
CA SER A 74 5.72 7.47 -6.30
C SER A 74 4.38 7.70 -5.60
N ALA A 75 3.29 7.54 -6.36
CA ALA A 75 1.91 7.58 -5.88
C ALA A 75 1.29 6.17 -5.85
N GLY A 76 0.11 6.06 -5.24
CA GLY A 76 -0.71 4.85 -5.24
C GLY A 76 -2.06 5.08 -5.90
N ILE A 77 -2.57 4.07 -6.61
CA ILE A 77 -3.96 4.02 -7.07
C ILE A 77 -4.62 2.76 -6.50
N VAL A 78 -5.76 2.92 -5.84
CA VAL A 78 -6.59 1.81 -5.34
C VAL A 78 -7.90 1.77 -6.10
N LEU A 79 -8.08 0.72 -6.91
CA LEU A 79 -9.31 0.48 -7.64
C LEU A 79 -10.32 -0.24 -6.74
N CYS A 80 -11.45 0.43 -6.48
CA CYS A 80 -12.57 -0.12 -5.72
C CYS A 80 -13.68 -0.68 -6.61
N GLY A 81 -13.55 -0.56 -7.93
CA GLY A 81 -14.59 -0.94 -8.89
C GLY A 81 -14.88 -2.44 -8.97
N GLY A 82 -16.11 -2.76 -9.38
CA GLY A 82 -16.62 -4.12 -9.58
C GLY A 82 -17.88 -4.36 -8.75
N GLN A 83 -18.89 -5.00 -9.36
CA GLN A 83 -20.22 -5.17 -8.75
C GLN A 83 -20.24 -6.07 -7.50
N SER A 84 -19.12 -6.70 -7.14
CA SER A 84 -19.00 -7.59 -5.96
C SER A 84 -20.11 -8.65 -5.90
N SER A 85 -20.66 -9.04 -7.06
CA SER A 85 -21.89 -9.84 -7.17
C SER A 85 -21.78 -11.21 -6.53
N ARG A 86 -20.56 -11.78 -6.49
CA ARG A 86 -20.26 -13.06 -5.81
C ARG A 86 -20.11 -12.93 -4.29
N MET A 87 -19.75 -11.74 -3.79
CA MET A 87 -19.58 -11.46 -2.36
C MET A 87 -20.89 -11.00 -1.71
N GLY A 88 -21.87 -10.55 -2.49
CA GLY A 88 -23.15 -10.03 -2.00
C GLY A 88 -23.04 -8.67 -1.30
N ARG A 89 -21.83 -8.18 -0.99
CA ARG A 89 -21.56 -6.89 -0.35
C ARG A 89 -20.35 -6.20 -1.01
N PRO A 90 -20.29 -4.85 -1.03
CA PRO A 90 -19.15 -4.14 -1.57
C PRO A 90 -17.87 -4.49 -0.81
N LYS A 91 -16.87 -5.04 -1.53
CA LYS A 91 -15.61 -5.50 -0.90
C LYS A 91 -14.91 -4.42 -0.08
N ALA A 92 -14.97 -3.16 -0.53
CA ALA A 92 -14.39 -2.02 0.17
C ALA A 92 -14.90 -1.83 1.61
N LEU A 93 -16.14 -2.28 1.89
CA LEU A 93 -16.84 -2.17 3.17
C LEU A 93 -16.76 -3.46 4.02
N LEU A 94 -16.06 -4.48 3.55
CA LEU A 94 -15.92 -5.71 4.33
C LEU A 94 -14.99 -5.45 5.53
N PRO A 95 -15.38 -5.89 6.75
CA PRO A 95 -14.51 -5.82 7.92
C PRO A 95 -13.21 -6.60 7.71
N PHE A 96 -12.10 -6.16 8.28
CA PHE A 96 -10.84 -6.89 8.26
C PHE A 96 -10.07 -6.60 9.56
N GLY A 97 -10.39 -7.36 10.60
CA GLY A 97 -9.93 -7.07 11.95
C GLY A 97 -10.51 -5.73 12.46
N PRO A 98 -9.68 -4.77 12.90
CA PRO A 98 -10.15 -3.49 13.44
C PRO A 98 -10.51 -2.43 12.37
N GLU A 99 -10.32 -2.74 11.09
CA GLU A 99 -10.44 -1.81 9.97
C GLU A 99 -11.31 -2.39 8.86
N LEU A 100 -11.74 -1.59 7.89
CA LEU A 100 -12.37 -2.09 6.66
C LEU A 100 -11.33 -2.43 5.60
N MET A 101 -11.62 -3.35 4.67
CA MET A 101 -10.67 -3.79 3.65
C MET A 101 -10.04 -2.63 2.87
N LEU A 102 -10.84 -1.65 2.42
CA LEU A 102 -10.28 -0.47 1.75
C LEU A 102 -9.36 0.34 2.67
N GLN A 103 -9.80 0.59 3.90
CA GLN A 103 -9.00 1.35 4.87
C GLN A 103 -7.66 0.68 5.14
N ARG A 104 -7.65 -0.65 5.23
CA ARG A 104 -6.45 -1.46 5.38
C ARG A 104 -5.49 -1.29 4.21
N VAL A 105 -5.97 -1.46 2.97
CA VAL A 105 -5.15 -1.31 1.76
C VAL A 105 -4.57 0.10 1.66
N VAL A 106 -5.38 1.12 1.94
CA VAL A 106 -4.94 2.52 1.98
C VAL A 106 -3.89 2.75 3.06
N ARG A 107 -4.07 2.20 4.27
CA ARG A 107 -3.09 2.31 5.36
C ARG A 107 -1.76 1.65 4.98
N ILE A 108 -1.78 0.48 4.35
CA ILE A 108 -0.59 -0.22 3.85
C ILE A 108 0.15 0.65 2.83
N LEU A 109 -0.58 1.17 1.83
CA LEU A 109 -0.02 2.06 0.81
C LEU A 109 0.56 3.34 1.40
N SER A 110 -0.10 3.96 2.38
CA SER A 110 0.36 5.22 2.98
C SER A 110 1.70 5.11 3.68
N GLY A 111 2.12 3.88 4.03
CA GLY A 111 3.47 3.61 4.55
C GLY A 111 4.55 3.50 3.48
N VAL A 112 4.20 3.63 2.19
CA VAL A 112 5.12 3.43 1.06
C VAL A 112 5.05 4.55 0.02
N VAL A 113 3.84 5.00 -0.35
CA VAL A 113 3.59 5.93 -1.45
C VAL A 113 2.71 7.08 -1.03
N SER A 114 2.84 8.22 -1.70
CA SER A 114 1.90 9.34 -1.56
C SER A 114 1.99 10.28 -2.78
N PRO A 115 0.88 10.90 -3.24
CA PRO A 115 -0.47 10.72 -2.73
C PRO A 115 -1.05 9.35 -3.10
N ILE A 116 -2.20 9.04 -2.52
CA ILE A 116 -3.01 7.86 -2.87
C ILE A 116 -4.31 8.35 -3.49
N VAL A 117 -4.69 7.77 -4.63
CA VAL A 117 -5.98 7.98 -5.27
C VAL A 117 -6.82 6.72 -5.13
N VAL A 118 -7.95 6.83 -4.46
CA VAL A 118 -9.01 5.83 -4.46
C VAL A 118 -9.91 6.09 -5.66
N VAL A 119 -10.12 5.07 -6.49
CA VAL A 119 -10.99 5.14 -7.66
C VAL A 119 -12.23 4.28 -7.40
N ALA A 120 -13.41 4.87 -7.53
CA ALA A 120 -14.67 4.18 -7.31
C ALA A 120 -15.69 4.54 -8.39
N ALA A 121 -16.71 3.69 -8.57
CA ALA A 121 -17.84 4.02 -9.45
C ALA A 121 -18.62 5.23 -8.89
N PRO A 122 -19.44 5.92 -9.71
CA PRO A 122 -20.08 7.19 -9.33
C PRO A 122 -20.90 7.08 -8.03
N ASP A 123 -21.74 6.04 -7.94
CA ASP A 123 -22.65 5.82 -6.81
C ASP A 123 -22.13 4.78 -5.80
N GLN A 124 -20.88 4.35 -5.95
CA GLN A 124 -20.31 3.36 -5.05
C GLN A 124 -20.08 3.96 -3.66
N GLU A 125 -20.71 3.33 -2.67
CA GLU A 125 -20.48 3.63 -1.26
C GLU A 125 -19.05 3.22 -0.86
N LEU A 126 -18.37 4.13 -0.17
CA LEU A 126 -17.03 3.94 0.35
C LEU A 126 -17.01 4.25 1.85
N PRO A 127 -16.15 3.58 2.63
CA PRO A 127 -15.91 4.01 3.99
C PRO A 127 -15.26 5.40 4.03
N PRO A 128 -15.31 6.09 5.18
CA PRO A 128 -14.56 7.34 5.36
C PRO A 128 -13.09 7.15 5.01
N LEU A 129 -12.60 7.98 4.11
CA LEU A 129 -11.20 8.02 3.71
C LEU A 129 -10.43 8.93 4.68
N VAL A 130 -9.19 8.56 4.97
CA VAL A 130 -8.30 9.39 5.81
C VAL A 130 -7.91 10.67 5.07
N GLU A 131 -7.59 11.72 5.83
CA GLU A 131 -7.17 13.00 5.27
C GLU A 131 -5.96 12.84 4.33
N GLY A 132 -5.97 13.54 3.20
CA GLY A 132 -4.91 13.49 2.19
C GLY A 132 -5.08 12.38 1.13
N VAL A 133 -6.00 11.44 1.30
CA VAL A 133 -6.37 10.48 0.24
C VAL A 133 -7.30 11.16 -0.76
N LEU A 134 -6.93 11.07 -2.04
CA LEU A 134 -7.71 11.62 -3.14
C LEU A 134 -8.79 10.62 -3.55
N LEU A 135 -9.94 11.13 -3.98
CA LEU A 135 -11.03 10.32 -4.54
C LEU A 135 -11.26 10.72 -5.99
N ALA A 136 -11.20 9.75 -6.89
CA ALA A 136 -11.62 9.88 -8.27
C ALA A 136 -12.87 9.01 -8.52
N ARG A 137 -13.86 9.57 -9.21
CA ARG A 137 -15.04 8.83 -9.65
C ARG A 137 -14.88 8.45 -11.11
N ASP A 138 -14.99 7.15 -11.40
CA ASP A 138 -14.96 6.64 -12.76
C ASP A 138 -16.35 6.77 -13.38
N GLU A 139 -16.56 7.79 -14.20
CA GLU A 139 -17.85 8.10 -14.84
C GLU A 139 -18.30 7.04 -15.86
N ARG A 140 -17.40 6.12 -16.28
CA ARG A 140 -17.69 5.09 -17.28
C ARG A 140 -17.53 3.70 -16.68
N GLU A 141 -18.49 3.33 -15.83
CA GLU A 141 -18.53 2.01 -15.19
C GLU A 141 -18.52 0.86 -16.23
N GLY A 142 -17.95 -0.28 -15.85
CA GLY A 142 -18.03 -1.53 -16.63
C GLY A 142 -16.91 -1.72 -17.65
N ARG A 143 -15.97 -0.77 -17.79
CA ARG A 143 -14.85 -0.88 -18.74
C ARG A 143 -13.57 -1.48 -18.15
N GLY A 144 -13.69 -2.10 -16.98
CA GLY A 144 -12.62 -2.86 -16.35
C GLY A 144 -11.51 -2.01 -15.72
N PRO A 145 -10.43 -2.66 -15.23
CA PRO A 145 -9.39 -1.99 -14.45
C PRO A 145 -8.62 -0.91 -15.22
N LEU A 146 -8.54 -1.02 -16.54
CA LEU A 146 -7.85 -0.06 -17.40
C LEU A 146 -8.51 1.33 -17.36
N GLN A 147 -9.84 1.38 -17.31
CA GLN A 147 -10.60 2.60 -17.15
C GLN A 147 -10.41 3.20 -15.73
N GLY A 148 -10.36 2.36 -14.69
CA GLY A 148 -10.05 2.81 -13.34
C GLY A 148 -8.65 3.42 -13.22
N LEU A 149 -7.64 2.80 -13.86
CA LEU A 149 -6.30 3.37 -13.96
C LEU A 149 -6.31 4.74 -14.65
N LEU A 150 -7.03 4.88 -15.76
CA LEU A 150 -7.18 6.17 -16.45
C LEU A 150 -7.72 7.25 -15.50
N ALA A 151 -8.79 6.96 -14.76
CA ALA A 151 -9.41 7.92 -13.84
C ALA A 151 -8.45 8.33 -12.71
N GLY A 152 -7.75 7.36 -12.10
CA GLY A 152 -6.78 7.65 -11.04
C GLY A 152 -5.57 8.44 -11.53
N MET A 153 -5.04 8.12 -12.71
CA MET A 153 -3.92 8.84 -13.32
C MET A 153 -4.32 10.25 -13.74
N LYS A 154 -5.53 10.45 -14.27
CA LYS A 154 -6.06 11.79 -14.58
C LYS A 154 -6.16 12.68 -13.35
N GLU A 155 -6.56 12.13 -12.22
CA GLU A 155 -6.58 12.87 -10.95
C GLU A 155 -5.17 13.30 -10.52
N LEU A 156 -4.16 12.43 -10.67
CA LEU A 156 -2.76 12.80 -10.37
C LEU A 156 -2.25 13.90 -11.31
N ILE A 157 -2.52 13.81 -12.61
CA ILE A 157 -2.13 14.86 -13.57
C ILE A 157 -2.81 16.19 -13.23
N ARG A 158 -4.11 16.16 -12.89
CA ARG A 158 -4.88 17.35 -12.50
C ARG A 158 -4.29 18.04 -11.26
N ARG A 159 -3.63 17.28 -10.39
CA ARG A 159 -2.92 17.78 -9.20
C ARG A 159 -1.51 18.30 -9.50
N GLY A 160 -1.07 18.25 -10.76
CA GLY A 160 0.22 18.78 -11.21
C GLY A 160 1.38 17.79 -11.07
N HIS A 161 1.10 16.49 -10.92
CA HIS A 161 2.15 15.47 -10.87
C HIS A 161 2.78 15.24 -12.26
N PRO A 162 4.11 15.03 -12.33
CA PRO A 162 4.82 14.92 -13.59
C PRO A 162 4.62 13.55 -14.25
N ALA A 163 4.80 13.50 -15.58
CA ALA A 163 4.58 12.29 -16.37
C ALA A 163 5.50 11.11 -15.98
N ASP A 164 6.66 11.39 -15.39
CA ASP A 164 7.61 10.38 -14.94
C ASP A 164 7.30 9.81 -13.54
N LEU A 165 6.31 10.36 -12.82
CA LEU A 165 5.87 9.83 -11.53
C LEU A 165 5.48 8.36 -11.65
N ALA A 166 6.12 7.51 -10.85
CA ALA A 166 5.75 6.11 -10.72
C ALA A 166 4.48 5.95 -9.88
N VAL A 167 3.58 5.07 -10.29
CA VAL A 167 2.29 4.86 -9.64
C VAL A 167 2.10 3.38 -9.41
N PHE A 168 2.06 2.96 -8.15
CA PHE A 168 1.69 1.59 -7.82
C PHE A 168 0.17 1.44 -7.90
N ALA A 169 -0.27 0.56 -8.78
CA ALA A 169 -1.69 0.28 -8.98
C ALA A 169 -2.10 -0.98 -8.25
N THR A 170 -3.20 -0.90 -7.52
CA THR A 170 -3.78 -2.05 -6.81
C THR A 170 -5.29 -1.99 -6.71
N SER A 171 -5.88 -3.02 -6.11
CA SER A 171 -7.31 -3.15 -5.85
C SER A 171 -7.62 -3.11 -4.35
N CYS A 172 -8.86 -2.80 -3.99
CA CYS A 172 -9.29 -2.85 -2.58
C CYS A 172 -9.39 -4.29 -2.01
N ASP A 173 -9.24 -5.31 -2.84
CA ASP A 173 -9.47 -6.72 -2.49
C ASP A 173 -8.20 -7.52 -2.20
N VAL A 174 -7.06 -6.86 -2.00
CA VAL A 174 -5.78 -7.48 -1.60
C VAL A 174 -5.39 -7.05 -0.17
N PRO A 175 -6.15 -7.45 0.87
CA PRO A 175 -5.92 -6.98 2.24
C PRO A 175 -4.61 -7.52 2.85
N LEU A 176 -3.96 -8.49 2.21
CA LEU A 176 -2.67 -9.05 2.65
C LEU A 176 -1.46 -8.40 1.97
N LEU A 177 -1.67 -7.30 1.22
CA LEU A 177 -0.60 -6.57 0.54
C LEU A 177 0.56 -6.22 1.49
N SER A 178 1.78 -6.52 1.09
CA SER A 178 3.00 -6.25 1.86
C SER A 178 3.65 -4.93 1.44
N PRO A 179 4.00 -4.02 2.37
CA PRO A 179 4.79 -2.83 2.06
C PRO A 179 6.14 -3.16 1.40
N ALA A 180 6.77 -4.28 1.76
CA ALA A 180 8.03 -4.70 1.17
C ALA A 180 7.84 -5.11 -0.30
N PHE A 181 6.72 -5.79 -0.61
CA PHE A 181 6.35 -6.16 -1.97
C PHE A 181 6.17 -4.92 -2.85
N ILE A 182 5.42 -3.92 -2.37
CA ILE A 182 5.20 -2.65 -3.09
C ILE A 182 6.54 -1.98 -3.42
N ARG A 183 7.43 -1.87 -2.42
CA ARG A 183 8.77 -1.29 -2.61
C ARG A 183 9.58 -2.03 -3.65
N GLN A 184 9.54 -3.37 -3.64
CA GLN A 184 10.30 -4.18 -4.58
C GLN A 184 9.79 -4.02 -6.02
N VAL A 185 8.47 -3.95 -6.22
CA VAL A 185 7.87 -3.69 -7.54
C VAL A 185 8.24 -2.30 -8.05
N LEU A 186 8.14 -1.27 -7.20
CA LEU A 186 8.54 0.10 -7.56
C LEU A 186 10.04 0.19 -7.89
N ALA A 187 10.90 -0.46 -7.12
CA ALA A 187 12.35 -0.45 -7.32
C ALA A 187 12.81 -1.20 -8.58
N ALA A 188 12.00 -2.14 -9.08
CA ALA A 188 12.28 -2.86 -10.32
C ALA A 188 12.01 -2.03 -11.59
N MET A 189 11.37 -0.87 -11.46
CA MET A 189 11.15 0.06 -12.57
C MET A 189 12.44 0.81 -12.90
N GLY A 190 13.03 0.50 -14.04
CA GLY A 190 14.19 1.20 -14.55
C GLY A 190 13.91 2.64 -14.97
N PRO A 191 14.95 3.44 -15.24
CA PRO A 191 14.80 4.84 -15.65
C PRO A 191 14.00 5.04 -16.93
N LEU A 192 14.06 4.08 -17.86
CA LEU A 192 13.37 4.13 -19.16
C LEU A 192 12.09 3.29 -19.20
N ASP A 193 11.82 2.51 -18.15
CA ASP A 193 10.62 1.68 -18.09
C ASP A 193 9.39 2.53 -17.85
N GLN A 194 8.32 2.21 -18.57
CA GLN A 194 7.01 2.82 -18.41
C GLN A 194 6.12 1.99 -17.49
N ALA A 195 6.38 0.69 -17.34
CA ALA A 195 5.71 -0.19 -16.39
C ALA A 195 6.69 -1.21 -15.79
N ALA A 196 6.39 -1.67 -14.58
CA ALA A 196 7.04 -2.82 -13.95
C ALA A 196 5.96 -3.73 -13.35
N VAL A 197 5.91 -4.99 -13.76
CA VAL A 197 4.79 -5.89 -13.47
C VAL A 197 5.27 -7.26 -12.99
N PRO A 198 4.70 -7.79 -11.89
CA PRO A 198 4.88 -9.19 -11.52
C PRO A 198 4.32 -10.15 -12.57
N VAL A 199 5.05 -11.23 -12.83
CA VAL A 199 4.70 -12.25 -13.83
C VAL A 199 4.80 -13.64 -13.22
N ASP A 200 3.69 -14.40 -13.29
CA ASP A 200 3.63 -15.81 -12.93
C ASP A 200 3.40 -16.62 -14.22
N GLY A 201 4.47 -17.23 -14.75
CA GLY A 201 4.47 -17.87 -16.05
C GLY A 201 4.11 -16.91 -17.19
N HIS A 202 2.90 -17.03 -17.74
CA HIS A 202 2.36 -16.15 -18.79
C HIS A 202 1.35 -15.13 -18.26
N PHE A 203 1.10 -15.09 -16.96
CA PHE A 203 0.09 -14.24 -16.35
C PHE A 203 0.72 -12.99 -15.75
N TYR A 204 0.28 -11.83 -16.23
CA TYR A 204 0.60 -10.54 -15.62
C TYR A 204 -0.31 -10.27 -14.42
N HIS A 205 0.25 -9.64 -13.38
CA HIS A 205 -0.50 -9.07 -12.26
C HIS A 205 -0.60 -7.53 -12.38
N PRO A 206 -1.46 -6.99 -13.26
CA PRO A 206 -1.52 -5.55 -13.55
C PRO A 206 -2.03 -4.68 -12.39
N LEU A 207 -2.69 -5.29 -11.40
CA LEU A 207 -3.12 -4.60 -10.16
C LEU A 207 -2.20 -4.94 -8.97
N ALA A 208 -0.96 -5.32 -9.28
CA ALA A 208 0.15 -5.40 -8.33
C ALA A 208 1.42 -4.82 -8.99
N ALA A 209 1.23 -3.85 -9.87
CA ALA A 209 2.25 -3.33 -10.79
C ALA A 209 2.48 -1.84 -10.60
N ALA A 210 3.65 -1.37 -11.02
CA ALA A 210 3.97 0.04 -11.10
C ALA A 210 3.87 0.54 -12.54
N TYR A 211 3.34 1.75 -12.73
CA TYR A 211 3.19 2.41 -14.01
C TYR A 211 3.66 3.86 -13.92
N ARG A 212 4.34 4.40 -14.94
CA ARG A 212 4.54 5.85 -15.05
C ARG A 212 3.27 6.53 -15.54
N LEU A 213 3.01 7.75 -15.08
CA LEU A 213 1.88 8.55 -15.60
C LEU A 213 1.94 8.76 -17.13
N ALA A 214 3.14 8.72 -17.72
CA ALA A 214 3.37 8.82 -19.16
C ALA A 214 2.65 7.74 -20.00
N VAL A 215 2.15 6.65 -19.40
CA VAL A 215 1.36 5.63 -20.10
C VAL A 215 -0.08 6.05 -20.39
N LEU A 216 -0.55 7.16 -19.80
CA LEU A 216 -1.94 7.60 -19.90
C LEU A 216 -2.46 7.71 -21.36
N PRO A 217 -1.71 8.29 -22.33
CA PRO A 217 -2.17 8.34 -23.72
C PRO A 217 -2.39 6.96 -24.34
N GLU A 218 -1.55 5.96 -24.01
CA GLU A 218 -1.74 4.59 -24.50
C GLU A 218 -2.98 3.93 -23.88
N ILE A 219 -3.28 4.25 -22.61
CA ILE A 219 -4.54 3.83 -21.98
C ILE A 219 -5.75 4.39 -22.75
N GLU A 220 -5.71 5.67 -23.14
CA GLU A 220 -6.80 6.29 -23.91
C GLU A 220 -6.97 5.66 -25.30
N VAL A 221 -5.88 5.36 -26.00
CA VAL A 221 -5.91 4.65 -27.29
C VAL A 221 -6.56 3.27 -27.16
N LEU A 222 -6.15 2.48 -26.16
CA LEU A 222 -6.71 1.15 -25.91
C LEU A 222 -8.21 1.22 -25.60
N LEU A 223 -8.62 2.16 -24.74
CA LEU A 223 -10.02 2.35 -24.38
C LEU A 223 -10.85 2.87 -25.56
N ALA A 224 -10.29 3.67 -26.47
CA ALA A 224 -10.96 4.09 -27.69
C ALA A 224 -11.18 2.92 -28.66
N ALA A 225 -10.26 1.95 -28.67
CA ALA A 225 -10.34 0.72 -29.47
C ALA A 225 -11.10 -0.44 -28.79
N ASP A 226 -11.74 -0.19 -27.65
CA ASP A 226 -12.43 -1.20 -26.81
C ASP A 226 -11.54 -2.38 -26.37
N GLN A 227 -10.24 -2.14 -26.27
CA GLN A 227 -9.25 -3.08 -25.77
C GLN A 227 -9.10 -2.94 -24.25
N LEU A 228 -10.00 -3.58 -23.50
CA LEU A 228 -10.18 -3.32 -22.06
C LEU A 228 -9.20 -4.05 -21.12
N ARG A 229 -8.44 -5.04 -21.62
CA ARG A 229 -7.56 -5.86 -20.78
C ARG A 229 -6.27 -5.11 -20.48
N PRO A 230 -5.87 -4.93 -19.20
CA PRO A 230 -4.62 -4.26 -18.84
C PRO A 230 -3.35 -4.90 -19.42
N ALA A 231 -3.40 -6.19 -19.76
CA ALA A 231 -2.30 -6.87 -20.45
C ALA A 231 -1.93 -6.20 -21.78
N PHE A 232 -2.92 -5.67 -22.53
CA PHE A 232 -2.67 -4.95 -23.77
C PHE A 232 -1.85 -3.67 -23.57
N LEU A 233 -1.97 -3.02 -22.40
CA LEU A 233 -1.12 -1.88 -22.07
C LEU A 233 0.33 -2.32 -21.87
N LEU A 234 0.53 -3.37 -21.08
CA LEU A 234 1.85 -3.92 -20.77
C LEU A 234 2.60 -4.41 -22.02
N GLU A 235 1.87 -4.92 -23.01
CA GLU A 235 2.41 -5.34 -24.31
C GLU A 235 2.79 -4.16 -25.23
N ARG A 236 2.24 -2.97 -24.99
CA ARG A 236 2.44 -1.77 -25.84
C ARG A 236 3.51 -0.82 -25.34
N VAL A 237 3.79 -0.83 -24.03
CA VAL A 237 4.72 0.10 -23.39
C VAL A 237 6.02 -0.61 -23.00
N SER A 238 7.09 0.15 -22.74
CA SER A 238 8.33 -0.43 -22.21
C SER A 238 8.07 -1.00 -20.81
N THR A 239 8.01 -2.32 -20.69
CA THR A 239 7.59 -3.02 -19.48
C THR A 239 8.69 -3.92 -18.93
N SER A 240 9.09 -3.68 -17.69
CA SER A 240 9.93 -4.58 -16.91
C SER A 240 9.08 -5.71 -16.33
N SER A 241 9.37 -6.94 -16.73
CA SER A 241 8.71 -8.15 -16.21
C SER A 241 9.47 -8.69 -15.00
N ILE A 242 8.78 -8.84 -13.87
CA ILE A 242 9.37 -9.31 -12.60
C ILE A 242 8.84 -10.73 -12.32
N PRO A 243 9.66 -11.78 -12.48
CA PRO A 243 9.27 -13.12 -12.04
C PRO A 243 8.84 -13.12 -10.58
N VAL A 244 7.69 -13.70 -10.25
CA VAL A 244 7.14 -13.69 -8.89
C VAL A 244 8.04 -14.37 -7.87
N GLU A 245 8.92 -15.27 -8.31
CA GLU A 245 9.95 -15.92 -7.51
C GLU A 245 10.91 -14.91 -6.88
N LEU A 246 11.23 -13.82 -7.57
CA LEU A 246 12.08 -12.75 -7.03
C LEU A 246 11.36 -11.98 -5.92
N LEU A 247 10.04 -11.89 -5.99
CA LEU A 247 9.20 -11.17 -5.02
C LEU A 247 9.01 -11.97 -3.72
N ARG A 248 9.33 -13.27 -3.71
CA ARG A 248 9.30 -14.09 -2.49
C ARG A 248 10.27 -13.62 -1.41
N ALA A 249 11.30 -12.85 -1.78
CA ALA A 249 12.18 -12.20 -0.81
C ALA A 249 11.45 -11.14 0.04
N ALA A 250 10.46 -10.45 -0.52
CA ALA A 250 9.65 -9.46 0.18
C ALA A 250 8.30 -9.99 0.68
N ASP A 251 7.80 -11.07 0.08
CA ASP A 251 6.56 -11.74 0.44
C ASP A 251 6.65 -13.24 0.13
N ARG A 252 7.11 -14.01 1.12
CA ARG A 252 7.47 -15.43 0.96
C ARG A 252 6.36 -16.28 0.35
N GLU A 253 5.11 -16.05 0.75
CA GLU A 253 3.93 -16.80 0.30
C GLU A 253 3.17 -16.08 -0.82
N LEU A 254 3.65 -14.91 -1.26
CA LEU A 254 3.02 -14.06 -2.29
C LEU A 254 1.57 -13.69 -1.97
N HIS A 255 1.26 -13.49 -0.69
CA HIS A 255 -0.08 -13.09 -0.25
C HIS A 255 -0.52 -11.74 -0.85
N SER A 256 0.43 -10.89 -1.25
CA SER A 256 0.21 -9.62 -1.96
C SER A 256 -0.45 -9.79 -3.33
N LEU A 257 -0.38 -10.99 -3.92
CA LEU A 257 -1.01 -11.32 -5.20
C LEU A 257 -2.37 -12.00 -5.03
N LYS A 258 -2.84 -12.20 -3.79
CA LYS A 258 -4.08 -12.92 -3.49
C LYS A 258 -5.28 -11.99 -3.38
N ASN A 259 -6.16 -12.04 -4.36
CA ASN A 259 -7.42 -11.30 -4.36
C ASN A 259 -8.52 -12.01 -3.55
N CYS A 260 -9.28 -11.25 -2.76
CA CYS A 260 -10.49 -11.71 -2.09
C CYS A 260 -11.71 -11.57 -3.02
N ASN A 261 -11.95 -12.57 -3.88
CA ASN A 261 -13.03 -12.53 -4.87
C ASN A 261 -14.29 -13.29 -4.44
N ARG A 262 -14.12 -14.27 -3.57
CA ARG A 262 -15.16 -15.15 -3.02
C ARG A 262 -15.16 -15.05 -1.49
N PRO A 263 -16.27 -15.42 -0.82
CA PRO A 263 -16.29 -15.45 0.64
C PRO A 263 -15.17 -16.30 1.22
N GLU A 264 -14.91 -17.46 0.59
CA GLU A 264 -13.82 -18.38 0.93
C GLU A 264 -12.45 -17.69 0.99
N ASP A 265 -12.14 -16.87 -0.02
CA ASP A 265 -10.88 -16.12 -0.09
C ASP A 265 -10.75 -15.12 1.06
N TYR A 266 -11.86 -14.47 1.41
CA TYR A 266 -11.92 -13.49 2.49
C TYR A 266 -11.72 -14.15 3.86
N TRP A 267 -12.37 -15.30 4.11
CA TRP A 267 -12.16 -16.07 5.35
C TRP A 267 -10.71 -16.52 5.49
N ASP A 268 -10.13 -17.01 4.40
CA ASP A 268 -8.74 -17.43 4.40
C ASP A 268 -7.78 -16.25 4.62
N ALA A 269 -8.07 -15.08 4.04
CA ALA A 269 -7.31 -13.87 4.28
C ALA A 269 -7.37 -13.41 5.75
N LEU A 270 -8.53 -13.51 6.40
CA LEU A 270 -8.67 -13.24 7.83
C LEU A 270 -7.81 -14.21 8.66
N ASN A 271 -7.88 -15.51 8.35
CA ASN A 271 -7.09 -16.53 9.04
C ASN A 271 -5.58 -16.26 8.91
N ILE A 272 -5.10 -15.97 7.70
CA ILE A 272 -3.70 -15.60 7.44
C ILE A 272 -3.29 -14.36 8.24
N ALA A 273 -4.18 -13.37 8.35
CA ALA A 273 -3.94 -12.15 9.13
C ALA A 273 -4.11 -12.34 10.65
N GLY A 274 -4.51 -13.52 11.12
CA GLY A 274 -4.76 -13.81 12.53
C GLY A 274 -6.03 -13.15 13.08
N PHE A 275 -6.99 -12.82 12.23
CA PHE A 275 -8.27 -12.26 12.62
C PHE A 275 -9.36 -13.33 12.71
N PRO A 276 -10.26 -13.24 13.71
CA PRO A 276 -11.39 -14.16 13.77
C PRO A 276 -12.32 -13.92 12.58
N ALA A 277 -12.86 -15.01 12.04
CA ALA A 277 -13.97 -14.99 11.11
C ALA A 277 -15.16 -14.23 11.75
N PRO A 278 -15.72 -13.16 11.13
CA PRO A 278 -16.99 -12.61 11.57
C PRO A 278 -18.09 -13.68 11.59
N VAL A 279 -19.04 -13.56 12.51
CA VAL A 279 -20.11 -14.56 12.73
C VAL A 279 -21.09 -14.64 11.54
N SER A 280 -21.07 -13.64 10.64
CA SER A 280 -21.82 -13.60 9.38
C SER A 280 -21.26 -12.51 8.45
N VAL A 281 -21.21 -12.78 7.14
CA VAL A 281 -20.93 -11.77 6.08
C VAL A 281 -22.23 -11.38 5.42
#